data_AF-W5TFI9-F1
#
_entry.id   AF-W5TFI9-F1
#
_cell.length_a   1.000
_cell.length_b   1.000
_cell.length_c   1.000
_cell.angle_alpha   90.00
_cell.angle_beta   90.00
_cell.angle_gamma   90.00
#
_symmetry.space_group_name_H-M   'P 1'
#
loop_
_entity.id
_entity.type
_entity.pdbx_description
1 polymer ?
#
loop_
_entity_poly.entity_id
_entity_poly.type
_entity_poly.pdbx_seq_one_letter_code
_entity_poly.pdbx_strand_id
1 'polypeptide(L)'
;MGPTLSRIAAAAVAAGVWALASPLAHAEPVPLNGLFELAPGVCSGGAVTGSFFRMILPTGDAGGPYLQNSDSRCSDQTVTPLSPGTDGGLTSGSYQAQPDAAFDGAGNARSGRVTTPVRFYGVDFATATNPADPQTGAGTALPQLFSDGGQLSGDLSSLGVTWNNQVFNQGSPKPGGGLPGKTGPVHGTIDGAGNFVLEWTSQIVGGPFNNFTGLWHLAGRYHGQVPAAPAAAPVAPAPAAPGPVVPGPPGAAAPAAPGPAAPANAAPGPAAAVPPAPGVAAQSSADPALATRTIDIPHRQHTPVWVIPALVLLAVIAAAVFVKAEALVPRKRQ
;
A
#
# COMPACT_ATOMS: atom_id res chain seq x y z
N MET A 1 -41.25 62.25 -24.97
CA MET A 1 -40.44 63.06 -25.91
C MET A 1 -39.05 63.23 -25.28
N GLY A 2 -38.03 62.54 -25.81
CA GLY A 2 -36.61 62.87 -25.53
C GLY A 2 -36.11 63.93 -26.52
N PRO A 3 -34.79 64.10 -26.75
CA PRO A 3 -33.57 63.79 -26.00
C PRO A 3 -32.87 65.14 -25.57
N THR A 4 -31.68 65.30 -24.96
CA THR A 4 -30.31 65.01 -25.43
C THR A 4 -29.27 65.67 -24.48
N LEU A 5 -28.07 65.07 -24.40
CA LEU A 5 -26.71 65.66 -24.28
C LEU A 5 -26.01 65.97 -22.93
N SER A 6 -24.73 65.49 -22.91
CA SER A 6 -23.54 65.84 -22.11
C SER A 6 -23.28 64.96 -20.88
N ARG A 7 -22.09 64.40 -20.60
CA ARG A 7 -20.72 64.54 -21.14
C ARG A 7 -19.80 63.45 -20.52
N ILE A 8 -18.80 62.99 -21.29
CA ILE A 8 -17.40 62.69 -20.91
C ILE A 8 -17.07 61.41 -20.09
N ALA A 9 -16.43 60.48 -20.82
CA ALA A 9 -15.19 59.73 -20.57
C ALA A 9 -14.87 59.10 -19.20
N ALA A 10 -14.60 57.79 -19.22
CA ALA A 10 -13.25 57.25 -19.03
C ALA A 10 -13.21 55.79 -19.49
N ALA A 11 -12.38 55.51 -20.50
CA ALA A 11 -11.98 54.17 -20.87
C ALA A 11 -10.97 53.65 -19.83
N ALA A 12 -11.27 52.50 -19.22
CA ALA A 12 -10.27 51.69 -18.53
C ALA A 12 -10.20 50.34 -19.25
N VAL A 13 -9.15 50.18 -20.05
CA VAL A 13 -8.78 48.92 -20.70
C VAL A 13 -8.32 47.97 -19.60
N ALA A 14 -9.21 47.07 -19.15
CA ALA A 14 -8.83 45.94 -18.32
C ALA A 14 -8.30 44.82 -19.22
N ALA A 15 -7.09 44.98 -19.75
CA ALA A 15 -6.29 43.89 -20.29
C ALA A 15 -5.60 43.17 -19.12
N GLY A 16 -6.37 42.44 -18.33
CA GLY A 16 -5.89 41.66 -17.18
C GLY A 16 -5.77 40.18 -17.55
N VAL A 17 -4.56 39.79 -17.96
CA VAL A 17 -3.93 38.45 -17.93
C VAL A 17 -4.87 37.29 -17.55
N TRP A 18 -5.39 36.58 -18.56
CA TRP A 18 -5.84 35.20 -18.39
C TRP A 18 -4.59 34.33 -18.21
N ALA A 19 -4.13 34.19 -16.96
CA ALA A 19 -3.25 33.08 -16.62
C ALA A 19 -4.10 31.81 -16.77
N LEU A 20 -3.98 31.15 -17.92
CA LEU A 20 -4.41 29.77 -18.08
C LEU A 20 -3.56 28.95 -17.10
N ALA A 21 -4.06 28.78 -15.88
CA ALA A 21 -3.61 27.72 -15.00
C ALA A 21 -4.03 26.43 -15.71
N SER A 22 -3.14 25.90 -16.56
CA SER A 22 -3.29 24.54 -17.06
C SER A 22 -3.43 23.65 -15.83
N PRO A 23 -4.53 22.90 -15.66
CA PRO A 23 -4.59 21.91 -14.62
C PRO A 23 -3.39 20.99 -14.86
N LEU A 24 -2.53 20.85 -13.86
CA LEU A 24 -1.55 19.77 -13.86
C LEU A 24 -2.38 18.50 -13.99
N ALA A 25 -2.36 17.90 -15.17
CA ALA A 25 -2.98 16.63 -15.43
C ALA A 25 -2.30 15.63 -14.51
N HIS A 26 -2.91 15.36 -13.36
CA HIS A 26 -2.51 14.24 -12.53
C HIS A 26 -2.86 13.00 -13.33
N ALA A 27 -1.86 12.19 -13.62
CA ALA A 27 -2.09 10.90 -14.23
C ALA A 27 -3.00 10.10 -13.30
N GLU A 28 -4.02 9.46 -13.87
CA GLU A 28 -4.88 8.58 -13.08
C GLU A 28 -4.03 7.43 -12.49
N PRO A 29 -4.31 6.99 -11.25
CA PRO A 29 -3.61 5.87 -10.65
C PRO A 29 -3.61 4.65 -11.59
N VAL A 30 -2.43 4.13 -11.90
CA VAL A 30 -2.30 3.05 -12.88
C VAL A 30 -2.43 1.71 -12.17
N PRO A 31 -3.36 0.82 -12.59
CA PRO A 31 -3.47 -0.51 -12.00
C PRO A 31 -2.21 -1.35 -12.29
N LEU A 32 -1.68 -1.98 -11.25
CA LEU A 32 -0.54 -2.87 -11.32
C LEU A 32 -1.02 -4.32 -11.29
N ASN A 33 -1.30 -4.90 -12.45
CA ASN A 33 -1.67 -6.33 -12.53
C ASN A 33 -0.40 -7.18 -12.51
N GLY A 34 -0.37 -8.23 -11.70
CA GLY A 34 0.78 -9.15 -11.64
C GLY A 34 1.20 -9.51 -10.22
N LEU A 35 2.34 -10.20 -10.13
CA LEU A 35 2.85 -10.75 -8.88
C LEU A 35 3.65 -9.69 -8.12
N PHE A 36 3.24 -9.42 -6.89
CA PHE A 36 4.05 -8.78 -5.85
C PHE A 36 4.74 -9.88 -5.05
N GLU A 37 5.92 -10.31 -5.54
CA GLU A 37 6.74 -11.32 -4.88
C GLU A 37 7.20 -10.78 -3.54
N LEU A 38 7.01 -11.55 -2.48
CA LEU A 38 7.38 -11.13 -1.13
C LEU A 38 8.87 -11.37 -0.88
N ALA A 39 9.51 -10.45 -0.18
CA ALA A 39 10.76 -10.71 0.49
C ALA A 39 10.46 -11.38 1.85
N PRO A 40 11.16 -12.46 2.22
CA PRO A 40 10.98 -13.09 3.51
C PRO A 40 11.33 -12.12 4.64
N GLY A 41 10.55 -12.18 5.72
CA GLY A 41 10.82 -11.48 6.96
C GLY A 41 12.07 -12.02 7.62
N VAL A 42 13.03 -11.14 7.90
CA VAL A 42 14.29 -11.48 8.57
C VAL A 42 14.43 -10.61 9.81
N CYS A 43 14.66 -11.25 10.95
CA CYS A 43 14.94 -10.59 12.22
C CYS A 43 16.44 -10.67 12.51
N SER A 44 17.11 -9.53 12.55
CA SER A 44 18.55 -9.43 12.80
C SER A 44 18.89 -8.13 13.53
N GLY A 45 19.77 -8.20 14.52
CA GLY A 45 20.24 -7.01 15.26
C GLY A 45 19.13 -6.20 15.95
N GLY A 46 18.01 -6.84 16.30
CA GLY A 46 16.84 -6.16 16.89
C GLY A 46 15.94 -5.43 15.88
N ALA A 47 16.24 -5.51 14.58
CA ALA A 47 15.43 -4.98 13.50
C ALA A 47 14.73 -6.12 12.73
N VAL A 48 13.63 -5.78 12.06
CA VAL A 48 12.96 -6.65 11.09
C VAL A 48 13.04 -6.00 9.70
N THR A 49 13.38 -6.80 8.70
CA THR A 49 13.35 -6.42 7.27
C THR A 49 12.48 -7.41 6.50
N GLY A 50 12.00 -7.03 5.32
CA GLY A 50 11.11 -7.89 4.53
C GLY A 50 9.68 -7.89 5.05
N SER A 51 8.93 -8.97 4.78
CA SER A 51 7.50 -9.03 5.11
C SER A 51 7.24 -9.53 6.54
N PHE A 52 6.33 -8.88 7.25
CA PHE A 52 5.91 -9.30 8.59
C PHE A 52 4.48 -8.87 8.93
N PHE A 53 3.96 -9.51 9.97
CA PHE A 53 2.67 -9.23 10.57
C PHE A 53 2.84 -8.87 12.05
N ARG A 54 2.00 -7.95 12.55
CA ARG A 54 1.82 -7.72 13.99
C ARG A 54 0.33 -7.65 14.30
N MET A 55 -0.06 -8.17 15.45
CA MET A 55 -1.44 -8.08 15.93
C MET A 55 -1.54 -6.96 16.96
N ILE A 56 -2.25 -5.88 16.63
CA ILE A 56 -2.54 -4.78 17.54
C ILE A 56 -3.64 -5.20 18.52
N LEU A 57 -3.44 -4.94 19.81
CA LEU A 57 -4.44 -5.21 20.84
C LEU A 57 -5.64 -4.26 20.70
N PRO A 58 -6.83 -4.64 21.21
CA PRO A 58 -8.01 -3.77 21.17
C PRO A 58 -7.82 -2.38 21.78
N THR A 59 -6.84 -2.19 22.66
CA THR A 59 -6.50 -0.91 23.29
C THR A 59 -5.43 -0.10 22.55
N GLY A 60 -4.77 -0.68 21.54
CA GLY A 60 -3.63 -0.06 20.85
C GLY A 60 -3.95 0.62 19.53
N ASP A 61 -2.93 1.12 18.86
CA ASP A 61 -2.99 1.70 17.52
C ASP A 61 -1.84 1.16 16.66
N ALA A 62 -1.56 1.82 15.53
CA ALA A 62 -0.46 1.43 14.63
C ALA A 62 0.91 1.38 15.33
N GLY A 63 1.10 2.06 16.47
CA GLY A 63 2.27 2.02 17.35
C GLY A 63 2.15 1.07 18.55
N GLY A 64 1.05 0.32 18.68
CA GLY A 64 0.82 -0.68 19.73
C GLY A 64 -0.07 -0.20 20.89
N PRO A 65 -0.18 -0.99 21.98
CA PRO A 65 0.52 -2.25 22.21
C PRO A 65 0.07 -3.37 21.27
N TYR A 66 0.98 -4.33 21.06
CA TYR A 66 0.77 -5.50 20.21
C TYR A 66 0.70 -6.77 21.05
N LEU A 67 -0.03 -7.76 20.55
CA LEU A 67 -0.04 -9.11 21.07
C LEU A 67 1.32 -9.77 20.79
N GLN A 68 1.85 -10.48 21.78
CA GLN A 68 3.10 -11.23 21.63
C GLN A 68 2.82 -12.60 21.03
N ASN A 69 3.45 -12.92 19.91
CA ASN A 69 3.46 -14.28 19.37
C ASN A 69 4.61 -15.08 20.01
N SER A 70 4.27 -15.99 20.92
CA SER A 70 5.25 -16.86 21.59
C SER A 70 6.00 -17.79 20.63
N ASP A 71 5.44 -18.04 19.44
CA ASP A 71 6.08 -18.87 18.40
C ASP A 71 7.00 -18.08 17.48
N SER A 72 7.05 -16.74 17.62
CA SER A 72 7.95 -15.92 16.84
C SER A 72 9.41 -16.23 17.18
N ARG A 73 10.23 -16.29 16.13
CA ARG A 73 11.69 -16.47 16.24
C ARG A 73 12.44 -15.14 16.41
N CYS A 74 11.74 -14.01 16.32
CA CYS A 74 12.33 -12.69 16.52
C CYS A 74 12.55 -12.41 18.00
N SER A 75 13.55 -11.58 18.31
CA SER A 75 13.74 -11.08 19.67
C SER A 75 12.57 -10.22 20.13
N ASP A 76 11.95 -9.46 19.23
CA ASP A 76 10.64 -8.85 19.45
C ASP A 76 9.55 -9.87 19.10
N GLN A 77 8.97 -10.51 20.13
CA GLN A 77 7.91 -11.50 19.96
C GLN A 77 6.60 -10.91 19.43
N THR A 78 6.44 -9.59 19.34
CA THR A 78 5.24 -9.00 18.71
C THR A 78 5.30 -9.03 17.18
N VAL A 79 6.48 -9.32 16.61
CA VAL A 79 6.69 -9.44 15.17
C VAL A 79 6.52 -10.88 14.76
N THR A 80 5.72 -11.14 13.73
CA THR A 80 5.59 -12.45 13.10
C THR A 80 6.13 -12.37 11.66
N PRO A 81 7.36 -12.84 11.41
CA PRO A 81 7.93 -12.85 10.06
C PRO A 81 7.08 -13.66 9.10
N LEU A 82 6.88 -13.13 7.89
CA LEU A 82 6.17 -13.80 6.81
C LEU A 82 7.18 -14.26 5.75
N SER A 83 6.85 -15.31 5.01
CA SER A 83 7.63 -15.75 3.86
C SER A 83 6.74 -15.94 2.64
N PRO A 84 7.30 -15.84 1.42
CA PRO A 84 6.57 -16.07 0.18
C PRO A 84 5.84 -17.40 0.19
N GLY A 85 4.58 -17.39 -0.23
CA GLY A 85 3.84 -18.63 -0.45
C GLY A 85 4.30 -19.37 -1.71
N THR A 86 3.59 -20.43 -2.07
CA THR A 86 3.86 -21.25 -3.27
C THR A 86 3.73 -20.47 -4.57
N ASP A 87 2.96 -19.38 -4.57
CA ASP A 87 2.82 -18.50 -5.73
C ASP A 87 3.82 -17.32 -5.69
N GLY A 88 4.72 -17.29 -4.71
CA GLY A 88 5.73 -16.25 -4.52
C GLY A 88 5.24 -15.00 -3.79
N GLY A 89 3.92 -14.79 -3.63
CA GLY A 89 3.41 -13.60 -2.97
C GLY A 89 1.97 -13.26 -3.32
N LEU A 90 1.66 -11.95 -3.26
CA LEU A 90 0.33 -11.41 -3.55
C LEU A 90 0.18 -11.13 -5.05
N THR A 91 -0.84 -11.69 -5.68
CA THR A 91 -1.17 -11.42 -7.08
C THR A 91 -2.25 -10.35 -7.16
N SER A 92 -1.88 -9.19 -7.71
CA SER A 92 -2.81 -8.11 -8.00
C SER A 92 -3.54 -8.39 -9.32
N GLY A 93 -4.86 -8.19 -9.32
CA GLY A 93 -5.77 -8.49 -10.42
C GLY A 93 -6.34 -9.91 -10.44
N SER A 94 -6.02 -10.79 -9.48
CA SER A 94 -6.50 -12.18 -9.46
C SER A 94 -6.61 -12.78 -8.06
N TYR A 95 -7.61 -13.62 -7.83
CA TYR A 95 -7.77 -14.33 -6.56
C TYR A 95 -6.75 -15.47 -6.39
N GLN A 96 -6.27 -15.60 -5.16
CA GLN A 96 -5.47 -16.71 -4.64
C GLN A 96 -6.25 -17.36 -3.51
N ALA A 97 -7.39 -17.95 -3.86
CA ALA A 97 -8.32 -18.50 -2.90
C ALA A 97 -7.71 -19.66 -2.11
N GLN A 98 -8.15 -19.79 -0.86
CA GLN A 98 -7.85 -20.95 -0.02
C GLN A 98 -8.48 -22.21 -0.62
N PRO A 99 -7.91 -23.41 -0.39
CA PRO A 99 -8.52 -24.66 -0.82
C PRO A 99 -9.85 -24.92 -0.09
N ASP A 100 -10.74 -25.73 -0.68
CA ASP A 100 -12.02 -26.11 -0.08
C ASP A 100 -11.84 -26.68 1.34
N ALA A 101 -10.86 -27.58 1.49
CA ALA A 101 -10.40 -28.04 2.78
C ALA A 101 -9.35 -27.07 3.34
N ALA A 102 -9.79 -25.95 3.90
CA ALA A 102 -8.90 -24.89 4.39
C ALA A 102 -8.08 -25.25 5.65
N PHE A 103 -8.50 -26.28 6.40
CA PHE A 103 -7.90 -26.68 7.68
C PHE A 103 -7.49 -28.16 7.71
N ASP A 104 -6.46 -28.47 8.48
CA ASP A 104 -6.20 -29.84 8.93
C ASP A 104 -6.98 -30.19 10.22
N GLY A 105 -6.80 -31.42 10.72
CA GLY A 105 -7.49 -31.88 11.93
C GLY A 105 -7.06 -31.19 13.23
N ALA A 106 -5.97 -30.41 13.20
CA ALA A 106 -5.47 -29.62 14.33
C ALA A 106 -5.82 -28.12 14.19
N GLY A 107 -6.52 -27.72 13.13
CA GLY A 107 -6.92 -26.34 12.86
C GLY A 107 -5.85 -25.50 12.16
N ASN A 108 -4.75 -26.11 11.71
CA ASN A 108 -3.72 -25.41 10.93
C ASN A 108 -4.26 -25.08 9.54
N ALA A 109 -3.94 -23.89 9.07
CA ALA A 109 -4.26 -23.47 7.72
C ALA A 109 -3.49 -24.30 6.69
N ARG A 110 -4.20 -24.77 5.66
CA ARG A 110 -3.63 -25.50 4.53
C ARG A 110 -3.32 -24.62 3.32
N SER A 111 -3.93 -23.44 3.26
CA SER A 111 -3.56 -22.44 2.24
C SER A 111 -2.11 -22.05 2.45
N GLY A 112 -1.35 -21.87 1.37
CA GLY A 112 0.03 -21.42 1.44
C GLY A 112 0.43 -20.61 0.22
N ARG A 113 -0.56 -20.03 -0.48
CA ARG A 113 -0.37 -19.44 -1.81
C ARG A 113 0.24 -18.05 -1.74
N VAL A 114 -0.32 -17.18 -0.90
CA VAL A 114 0.15 -15.79 -0.72
C VAL A 114 1.37 -15.75 0.21
N THR A 115 1.24 -16.31 1.41
CA THR A 115 2.34 -16.53 2.35
C THR A 115 2.43 -18.01 2.70
N THR A 116 3.62 -18.50 3.05
CA THR A 116 3.73 -19.81 3.70
C THR A 116 2.95 -19.80 5.01
N PRO A 117 2.33 -20.92 5.44
CA PRO A 117 1.77 -21.02 6.77
C PRO A 117 2.80 -20.67 7.85
N VAL A 118 2.41 -19.82 8.81
CA VAL A 118 3.27 -19.38 9.91
C VAL A 118 2.59 -19.64 11.24
N ARG A 119 3.36 -20.16 12.20
CA ARG A 119 2.87 -20.48 13.53
C ARG A 119 2.51 -19.23 14.33
N PHE A 120 1.31 -19.23 14.91
CA PHE A 120 0.81 -18.17 15.78
C PHE A 120 -0.03 -18.79 16.90
N TYR A 121 0.47 -18.76 18.13
CA TYR A 121 -0.13 -19.42 19.30
C TYR A 121 -0.45 -20.91 19.07
N GLY A 122 0.53 -21.67 18.61
CA GLY A 122 0.41 -23.12 18.47
C GLY A 122 -0.29 -23.60 17.20
N VAL A 123 -0.91 -22.71 16.42
CA VAL A 123 -1.60 -23.04 15.16
C VAL A 123 -1.02 -22.26 13.99
N ASP A 124 -0.83 -22.90 12.84
CA ASP A 124 -0.35 -22.23 11.63
C ASP A 124 -1.50 -21.43 10.99
N PHE A 125 -1.29 -20.12 10.81
CA PHE A 125 -2.18 -19.30 9.98
C PHE A 125 -1.64 -19.18 8.57
N ALA A 126 -2.53 -18.89 7.62
CA ALA A 126 -2.13 -18.55 6.25
C ALA A 126 -3.02 -17.46 5.66
N THR A 127 -2.50 -16.78 4.65
CA THR A 127 -3.21 -15.76 3.90
C THR A 127 -3.75 -16.29 2.57
N ALA A 128 -4.88 -15.76 2.15
CA ALA A 128 -5.52 -16.04 0.85
C ALA A 128 -6.32 -14.81 0.40
N THR A 129 -6.57 -14.66 -0.90
CA THR A 129 -7.53 -13.69 -1.43
C THR A 129 -8.75 -14.43 -1.96
N ASN A 130 -9.89 -14.23 -1.30
CA ASN A 130 -11.12 -14.99 -1.53
C ASN A 130 -12.21 -14.09 -2.13
N PRO A 131 -13.08 -14.60 -3.03
CA PRO A 131 -14.13 -13.80 -3.68
C PRO A 131 -15.29 -13.42 -2.76
N ALA A 132 -15.41 -14.07 -1.60
CA ALA A 132 -16.41 -13.78 -0.60
C ALA A 132 -15.74 -13.60 0.76
N ASP A 133 -16.22 -12.63 1.51
CA ASP A 133 -15.81 -12.42 2.89
C ASP A 133 -16.39 -13.54 3.76
N PRO A 134 -15.56 -14.38 4.38
CA PRO A 134 -16.02 -15.52 5.16
C PRO A 134 -16.79 -15.11 6.41
N GLN A 135 -16.65 -13.87 6.89
CA GLN A 135 -17.32 -13.40 8.10
C GLN A 135 -18.74 -12.88 7.82
N THR A 136 -18.94 -12.22 6.67
CA THR A 136 -20.22 -11.57 6.33
C THR A 136 -20.97 -12.26 5.19
N GLY A 137 -20.30 -13.10 4.40
CA GLY A 137 -20.81 -13.68 3.15
C GLY A 137 -20.88 -12.69 1.98
N ALA A 138 -20.47 -11.43 2.18
CA ALA A 138 -20.48 -10.42 1.13
C ALA A 138 -19.41 -10.71 0.07
N GLY A 139 -19.69 -10.36 -1.18
CA GLY A 139 -18.69 -10.40 -2.24
C GLY A 139 -17.58 -9.37 -1.98
N THR A 140 -16.34 -9.73 -2.32
CA THR A 140 -15.19 -8.83 -2.23
C THR A 140 -14.78 -8.35 -3.63
N ALA A 141 -13.95 -7.30 -3.69
CA ALA A 141 -13.29 -6.94 -4.93
C ALA A 141 -12.12 -7.90 -5.23
N LEU A 142 -11.72 -7.98 -6.51
CA LEU A 142 -10.43 -8.56 -6.86
C LEU A 142 -9.33 -7.78 -6.11
N PRO A 143 -8.31 -8.46 -5.55
CA PRO A 143 -7.19 -7.76 -4.96
C PRO A 143 -6.56 -6.88 -6.04
N GLN A 144 -6.43 -5.58 -5.81
CA GLN A 144 -5.89 -4.67 -6.81
C GLN A 144 -5.05 -3.58 -6.17
N LEU A 145 -3.83 -3.40 -6.70
CA LEU A 145 -2.90 -2.34 -6.33
C LEU A 145 -2.77 -1.35 -7.48
N PHE A 146 -2.60 -0.08 -7.13
CA PHE A 146 -2.42 1.03 -8.06
C PHE A 146 -1.14 1.77 -7.72
N SER A 147 -0.49 2.32 -8.75
CA SER A 147 0.64 3.23 -8.58
C SER A 147 0.31 4.61 -9.13
N ASP A 148 0.58 5.63 -8.32
CA ASP A 148 0.57 7.03 -8.72
C ASP A 148 1.91 7.67 -8.30
N GLY A 149 2.76 7.99 -9.28
CA GLY A 149 4.07 8.60 -9.01
C GLY A 149 4.97 7.77 -8.07
N GLY A 150 4.83 6.44 -8.05
CA GLY A 150 5.55 5.54 -7.15
C GLY A 150 4.94 5.41 -5.75
N GLN A 151 3.80 6.04 -5.47
CA GLN A 151 2.99 5.76 -4.29
C GLN A 151 2.01 4.63 -4.61
N LEU A 152 1.92 3.65 -3.71
CA LEU A 152 0.97 2.55 -3.83
C LEU A 152 -0.31 2.85 -3.07
N SER A 153 -1.43 2.43 -3.64
CA SER A 153 -2.72 2.30 -2.97
C SER A 153 -3.41 1.03 -3.45
N GLY A 154 -4.55 0.66 -2.87
CA GLY A 154 -5.26 -0.52 -3.37
C GLY A 154 -6.52 -0.93 -2.60
N ASP A 155 -7.16 -1.94 -3.16
CA ASP A 155 -8.25 -2.70 -2.56
C ASP A 155 -7.77 -4.13 -2.32
N LEU A 156 -7.60 -4.48 -1.06
CA LEU A 156 -7.29 -5.83 -0.61
C LEU A 156 -8.45 -6.41 0.21
N SER A 157 -9.69 -5.97 -0.02
CA SER A 157 -10.89 -6.43 0.72
C SER A 157 -11.10 -7.95 0.70
N SER A 158 -10.53 -8.64 -0.29
CA SER A 158 -10.53 -10.09 -0.43
C SER A 158 -9.53 -10.83 0.46
N LEU A 159 -8.56 -10.12 1.06
CA LEU A 159 -7.54 -10.75 1.88
C LEU A 159 -8.16 -11.31 3.16
N GLY A 160 -8.02 -12.62 3.33
CA GLY A 160 -8.40 -13.36 4.53
C GLY A 160 -7.21 -14.02 5.19
N VAL A 161 -7.33 -14.26 6.49
CA VAL A 161 -6.43 -15.10 7.28
C VAL A 161 -7.20 -16.30 7.81
N THR A 162 -6.73 -17.48 7.46
CA THR A 162 -7.21 -18.78 7.95
C THR A 162 -6.41 -19.11 9.22
N TRP A 163 -7.07 -19.31 10.36
CA TRP A 163 -6.41 -19.70 11.62
C TRP A 163 -7.39 -20.38 12.58
N ASN A 164 -6.99 -21.51 13.16
CA ASN A 164 -7.72 -22.22 14.21
C ASN A 164 -9.21 -22.47 13.88
N ASN A 165 -9.45 -23.09 12.73
CA ASN A 165 -10.79 -23.41 12.21
C ASN A 165 -11.69 -22.20 11.95
N GLN A 166 -11.12 -20.99 11.87
CA GLN A 166 -11.82 -19.76 11.53
C GLN A 166 -11.10 -19.02 10.41
N VAL A 167 -11.85 -18.18 9.70
CA VAL A 167 -11.29 -17.29 8.68
C VAL A 167 -11.71 -15.87 8.99
N PHE A 168 -10.73 -14.98 9.08
CA PHE A 168 -10.91 -13.57 9.42
C PHE A 168 -10.59 -12.73 8.20
N ASN A 169 -11.46 -11.77 7.88
CA ASN A 169 -11.14 -10.79 6.86
C ASN A 169 -10.05 -9.86 7.40
N GLN A 170 -8.93 -9.81 6.71
CA GLN A 170 -7.77 -8.96 7.02
C GLN A 170 -7.46 -7.96 5.91
N GLY A 171 -8.40 -7.79 4.99
CA GLY A 171 -8.35 -6.85 3.90
C GLY A 171 -8.60 -5.41 4.30
N SER A 172 -8.17 -4.50 3.43
CA SER A 172 -8.52 -3.08 3.50
C SER A 172 -8.74 -2.53 2.09
N PRO A 173 -9.81 -1.76 1.84
CA PRO A 173 -10.92 -1.54 2.76
C PRO A 173 -11.66 -2.85 3.07
N LYS A 174 -12.63 -2.82 3.99
CA LYS A 174 -13.56 -3.95 4.16
C LYS A 174 -14.47 -4.06 2.92
N PRO A 175 -15.09 -5.23 2.67
CA PRO A 175 -16.08 -5.37 1.61
C PRO A 175 -17.12 -4.24 1.67
N GLY A 176 -17.38 -3.60 0.53
CA GLY A 176 -18.20 -2.38 0.45
C GLY A 176 -17.44 -1.06 0.63
N GLY A 177 -16.11 -1.09 0.73
CA GLY A 177 -15.24 0.10 0.70
C GLY A 177 -15.06 0.80 2.05
N GLY A 178 -15.65 0.28 3.13
CA GLY A 178 -15.58 0.88 4.46
C GLY A 178 -14.24 0.65 5.18
N LEU A 179 -13.89 1.58 6.08
CA LEU A 179 -12.73 1.49 6.96
C LEU A 179 -13.17 1.47 8.44
N PRO A 180 -13.88 0.43 8.91
CA PRO A 180 -14.42 0.40 10.26
C PRO A 180 -13.32 0.28 11.31
N GLY A 181 -13.56 0.91 12.47
CA GLY A 181 -12.68 0.86 13.62
C GLY A 181 -11.28 1.38 13.28
N LYS A 182 -10.27 0.53 13.46
CA LYS A 182 -8.85 0.81 13.20
C LYS A 182 -8.38 0.22 11.86
N THR A 183 -9.29 0.02 10.91
CA THR A 183 -8.92 -0.36 9.54
C THR A 183 -8.39 0.88 8.84
N GLY A 184 -7.14 0.84 8.38
CA GLY A 184 -6.50 1.91 7.61
C GLY A 184 -6.35 1.52 6.15
N PRO A 185 -6.33 2.50 5.22
CA PRO A 185 -6.21 2.21 3.79
C PRO A 185 -4.88 1.53 3.47
N VAL A 186 -4.88 0.77 2.37
CA VAL A 186 -3.66 0.25 1.76
C VAL A 186 -2.84 1.41 1.21
N HIS A 187 -1.59 1.50 1.63
CA HIS A 187 -0.65 2.52 1.17
C HIS A 187 0.75 1.93 1.07
N GLY A 188 1.64 2.60 0.36
CA GLY A 188 2.99 2.11 0.20
C GLY A 188 3.76 2.85 -0.87
N THR A 189 4.84 2.23 -1.33
CA THR A 189 5.72 2.81 -2.34
C THR A 189 6.29 1.73 -3.25
N ILE A 190 6.59 2.10 -4.49
CA ILE A 190 7.27 1.27 -5.48
C ILE A 190 8.30 2.10 -6.25
N ASP A 191 9.48 1.54 -6.52
CA ASP A 191 10.48 2.18 -7.37
C ASP A 191 10.45 1.67 -8.83
N GLY A 192 11.25 2.29 -9.70
CA GLY A 192 11.32 1.88 -11.12
C GLY A 192 11.91 0.49 -11.36
N ALA A 193 12.57 -0.13 -10.37
CA ALA A 193 13.04 -1.50 -10.43
C ALA A 193 11.99 -2.52 -9.94
N GLY A 194 10.85 -2.03 -9.43
CA GLY A 194 9.76 -2.80 -8.89
C GLY A 194 9.89 -3.13 -7.41
N ASN A 195 10.90 -2.61 -6.69
CA ASN A 195 10.98 -2.83 -5.25
C ASN A 195 9.84 -2.08 -4.57
N PHE A 196 9.10 -2.77 -3.71
CA PHE A 196 7.94 -2.19 -3.05
C PHE A 196 7.93 -2.40 -1.54
N VAL A 197 7.20 -1.51 -0.87
CA VAL A 197 6.71 -1.67 0.51
C VAL A 197 5.23 -1.32 0.50
N LEU A 198 4.42 -2.15 1.14
CA LEU A 198 2.97 -2.05 1.20
C LEU A 198 2.50 -2.29 2.63
N GLU A 199 1.69 -1.37 3.17
CA GLU A 199 1.24 -1.37 4.55
C GLU A 199 -0.25 -1.07 4.65
N TRP A 200 -0.90 -1.71 5.62
CA TRP A 200 -2.25 -1.37 6.05
C TRP A 200 -2.54 -1.95 7.43
N THR A 201 -3.65 -1.49 7.99
CA THR A 201 -4.24 -2.09 9.18
C THR A 201 -5.64 -2.59 8.86
N SER A 202 -6.04 -3.73 9.42
CA SER A 202 -7.37 -4.28 9.22
C SER A 202 -7.92 -4.85 10.51
N GLN A 203 -8.98 -4.22 11.01
CA GLN A 203 -9.64 -4.64 12.23
C GLN A 203 -10.55 -5.83 11.96
N ILE A 204 -10.48 -6.84 12.82
CA ILE A 204 -11.40 -7.97 12.82
C ILE A 204 -12.75 -7.47 13.36
N VAL A 205 -13.81 -7.71 12.59
CA VAL A 205 -15.19 -7.36 12.94
C VAL A 205 -15.95 -8.66 13.24
N GLY A 206 -16.44 -8.79 14.46
CA GLY A 206 -17.13 -10.00 14.94
C GLY A 206 -16.20 -11.13 15.37
N GLY A 207 -16.80 -12.19 15.92
CA GLY A 207 -16.07 -13.37 16.42
C GLY A 207 -15.25 -13.12 17.69
N PRO A 208 -14.47 -14.13 18.14
CA PRO A 208 -13.71 -14.07 19.39
C PRO A 208 -12.53 -13.08 19.37
N PHE A 209 -12.05 -12.70 18.18
CA PHE A 209 -10.99 -11.70 18.00
C PHE A 209 -11.53 -10.32 17.61
N ASN A 210 -12.80 -10.04 17.88
CA ASN A 210 -13.38 -8.74 17.58
C ASN A 210 -12.53 -7.59 18.18
N ASN A 211 -12.33 -6.54 17.39
CA ASN A 211 -11.51 -5.36 17.72
C ASN A 211 -9.99 -5.59 17.81
N PHE A 212 -9.49 -6.80 17.59
CA PHE A 212 -8.08 -6.97 17.26
C PHE A 212 -7.81 -6.46 15.84
N THR A 213 -6.63 -5.90 15.62
CA THR A 213 -6.29 -5.30 14.33
C THR A 213 -4.98 -5.86 13.83
N GLY A 214 -5.01 -6.46 12.65
CA GLY A 214 -3.79 -6.86 11.97
C GLY A 214 -3.08 -5.64 11.38
N LEU A 215 -1.80 -5.46 11.69
CA LEU A 215 -0.89 -4.58 10.97
C LEU A 215 -0.06 -5.44 10.02
N TRP A 216 -0.14 -5.10 8.75
CA TRP A 216 0.54 -5.80 7.68
C TRP A 216 1.63 -4.93 7.09
N HIS A 217 2.80 -5.50 6.93
CA HIS A 217 3.91 -4.91 6.21
C HIS A 217 4.42 -5.95 5.21
N LEU A 218 4.19 -5.69 3.92
CA LEU A 218 4.67 -6.53 2.83
C LEU A 218 5.72 -5.76 2.06
N ALA A 219 6.89 -6.36 1.91
CA ALA A 219 7.97 -5.79 1.11
C ALA A 219 8.47 -6.84 0.12
N GLY A 220 9.00 -6.41 -1.01
CA GLY A 220 9.53 -7.33 -2.01
C GLY A 220 9.64 -6.69 -3.39
N ARG A 221 9.37 -7.49 -4.43
CA ARG A 221 9.52 -7.06 -5.82
C ARG A 221 8.27 -7.34 -6.65
N TYR A 222 7.84 -6.35 -7.41
CA TYR A 222 6.76 -6.45 -8.36
C TYR A 222 7.28 -6.98 -9.71
N HIS A 223 6.64 -8.05 -10.20
CA HIS A 223 6.89 -8.66 -11.51
C HIS A 223 5.81 -8.20 -12.49
N GLY A 224 5.98 -6.97 -12.95
CA GLY A 224 5.20 -6.37 -14.01
C GLY A 224 5.88 -5.09 -14.48
N GLN A 225 5.20 -4.33 -15.34
CA GLN A 225 5.73 -3.05 -15.78
C GLN A 225 5.28 -1.98 -14.80
N VAL A 226 6.23 -1.40 -14.06
CA VAL A 226 5.97 -0.14 -13.34
C VAL A 226 5.92 0.97 -14.38
N PRO A 227 4.80 1.68 -14.53
CA PRO A 227 4.72 2.81 -15.45
C PRO A 227 5.78 3.84 -15.05
N ALA A 228 6.60 4.27 -16.01
CA ALA A 228 7.53 5.35 -15.77
C ALA A 228 6.72 6.58 -15.35
N ALA A 229 7.15 7.26 -14.27
CA ALA A 229 6.60 8.55 -13.93
C ALA A 229 6.69 9.46 -15.17
N PRO A 230 5.61 10.17 -15.54
CA PRO A 230 5.65 11.03 -16.72
C PRO A 230 6.84 11.97 -16.59
N ALA A 231 7.75 11.90 -17.57
CA ALA A 231 8.88 12.81 -17.63
C ALA A 231 8.33 14.24 -17.58
N ALA A 232 8.89 15.08 -16.71
CA ALA A 232 8.59 16.50 -16.72
C ALA A 232 8.73 16.98 -18.18
N ALA A 233 7.65 17.55 -18.72
CA ALA A 233 7.65 18.00 -20.10
C ALA A 233 8.90 18.86 -20.34
N PRO A 234 9.64 18.65 -21.45
CA PRO A 234 10.75 19.52 -21.79
C PRO A 234 10.24 20.95 -21.74
N VAL A 235 10.89 21.80 -20.94
CA VAL A 235 10.62 23.23 -20.95
C VAL A 235 10.80 23.67 -22.39
N ALA A 236 9.69 24.04 -23.04
CA ALA A 236 9.73 24.49 -24.42
C ALA A 236 10.74 25.65 -24.52
N PRO A 237 11.70 25.62 -25.44
CA PRO A 237 12.56 26.76 -25.65
C PRO A 237 11.69 27.98 -25.96
N ALA A 238 12.01 29.10 -25.33
CA ALA A 238 11.30 30.36 -25.52
C ALA A 238 11.12 30.65 -27.03
N PRO A 239 9.95 31.17 -27.46
CA PRO A 239 9.73 31.48 -28.86
C PRO A 239 10.84 32.38 -29.39
N ALA A 240 11.55 31.91 -30.41
CA ALA A 240 12.52 32.73 -31.12
C ALA A 240 11.81 33.97 -31.69
N ALA A 241 12.39 35.14 -31.47
CA ALA A 241 11.92 36.38 -32.05
C ALA A 241 11.82 36.24 -33.59
N PRO A 242 10.77 36.79 -34.22
CA PRO A 242 10.57 36.67 -35.66
C PRO A 242 11.72 37.34 -36.42
N GLY A 243 12.49 36.54 -37.15
CA GLY A 243 13.47 37.02 -38.12
C GLY A 243 12.80 37.57 -39.38
N PRO A 244 13.47 38.48 -40.13
CA PRO A 244 12.88 39.14 -41.29
C PRO A 244 12.65 38.15 -42.45
N VAL A 245 11.45 38.25 -43.03
CA VAL A 245 10.98 37.48 -44.19
C VAL A 245 11.70 37.93 -45.45
N VAL A 246 12.35 37.00 -46.17
CA VAL A 246 12.84 37.22 -47.54
C VAL A 246 11.94 36.42 -48.50
N PRO A 247 11.36 37.02 -49.55
CA PRO A 247 10.51 36.31 -50.50
C PRO A 247 11.35 35.54 -51.53
N GLY A 248 11.07 34.24 -51.71
CA GLY A 248 11.60 33.41 -52.80
C GLY A 248 10.51 33.08 -53.84
N PRO A 249 10.81 33.11 -55.16
CA PRO A 249 9.83 32.88 -56.23
C PRO A 249 9.57 31.38 -56.55
N PRO A 250 8.55 31.05 -57.38
CA PRO A 250 7.80 29.80 -57.28
C PRO A 250 8.15 28.73 -58.33
N GLY A 251 7.83 27.48 -57.98
CA GLY A 251 7.29 26.47 -58.90
C GLY A 251 8.21 25.29 -59.25
N ALA A 252 7.79 24.06 -58.93
CA ALA A 252 7.43 23.03 -59.92
C ALA A 252 6.99 21.71 -59.25
N ALA A 253 6.14 20.99 -59.98
CA ALA A 253 5.30 19.87 -59.58
C ALA A 253 6.01 18.53 -59.34
N ALA A 254 5.31 17.66 -58.61
CA ALA A 254 5.59 16.23 -58.39
C ALA A 254 5.50 15.39 -59.68
N PRO A 255 6.03 14.16 -59.64
CA PRO A 255 5.20 13.04 -60.07
C PRO A 255 5.24 11.79 -59.16
N ALA A 256 4.25 10.95 -59.42
CA ALA A 256 3.73 9.83 -58.64
C ALA A 256 4.55 8.52 -58.69
N ALA A 257 4.22 7.64 -57.75
CA ALA A 257 4.71 6.27 -57.56
C ALA A 257 4.20 5.26 -58.61
N PRO A 258 4.79 4.05 -58.61
CA PRO A 258 3.99 2.81 -58.64
C PRO A 258 4.37 1.83 -57.51
N GLY A 259 3.36 1.10 -57.01
CA GLY A 259 3.46 0.06 -55.96
C GLY A 259 3.86 -1.34 -56.48
N PRO A 260 3.32 -2.43 -55.90
CA PRO A 260 3.96 -3.16 -54.80
C PRO A 260 4.44 -4.57 -55.21
N ALA A 261 5.42 -5.12 -54.48
CA ALA A 261 5.81 -6.53 -54.60
C ALA A 261 5.92 -7.19 -53.21
N ALA A 262 5.21 -8.29 -53.05
CA ALA A 262 5.34 -9.30 -52.00
C ALA A 262 4.87 -10.65 -52.61
N PRO A 263 5.10 -11.83 -52.01
CA PRO A 263 6.09 -12.24 -51.00
C PRO A 263 6.93 -13.45 -51.46
N ALA A 264 7.99 -13.81 -50.73
CA ALA A 264 8.63 -15.12 -50.87
C ALA A 264 8.76 -15.80 -49.50
N ASN A 265 8.10 -16.95 -49.38
CA ASN A 265 8.14 -17.88 -48.26
C ASN A 265 9.52 -18.55 -48.16
N ALA A 266 10.08 -18.65 -46.96
CA ALA A 266 11.17 -19.57 -46.65
C ALA A 266 10.76 -20.44 -45.44
N ALA A 267 10.86 -21.75 -45.65
CA ALA A 267 10.51 -22.84 -44.74
C ALA A 267 11.58 -23.06 -43.65
N PRO A 268 11.30 -23.87 -42.61
CA PRO A 268 12.06 -23.93 -41.36
C PRO A 268 13.25 -24.90 -41.41
N GLY A 269 14.38 -24.48 -40.84
CA GLY A 269 15.58 -25.30 -40.61
C GLY A 269 15.72 -25.73 -39.14
N PRO A 270 16.47 -26.80 -38.84
CA PRO A 270 16.24 -27.68 -37.69
C PRO A 270 16.89 -27.22 -36.38
N ALA A 271 16.33 -27.75 -35.29
CA ALA A 271 16.74 -27.60 -33.90
C ALA A 271 18.22 -27.98 -33.65
N ALA A 272 18.94 -27.08 -32.98
CA ALA A 272 20.25 -27.36 -32.42
C ALA A 272 20.14 -27.66 -30.91
N ALA A 273 20.77 -28.76 -30.52
CA ALA A 273 20.77 -29.34 -29.18
C ALA A 273 21.60 -28.52 -28.17
N VAL A 274 21.14 -28.57 -26.93
CA VAL A 274 21.72 -27.96 -25.72
C VAL A 274 22.90 -28.79 -25.20
N PRO A 275 24.05 -28.19 -24.84
CA PRO A 275 25.03 -28.80 -23.94
C PRO A 275 24.80 -28.36 -22.47
N PRO A 276 25.10 -29.19 -21.46
CA PRO A 276 24.84 -28.88 -20.06
C PRO A 276 25.92 -27.95 -19.49
N ALA A 277 25.51 -26.91 -18.76
CA ALA A 277 26.41 -26.07 -17.97
C ALA A 277 26.63 -26.66 -16.56
N PRO A 278 27.86 -26.63 -16.01
CA PRO A 278 28.17 -27.13 -14.67
C PRO A 278 27.70 -26.15 -13.59
N GLY A 279 27.27 -26.72 -12.46
CA GLY A 279 26.66 -26.02 -11.34
C GLY A 279 27.53 -24.94 -10.72
N VAL A 280 26.88 -23.82 -10.38
CA VAL A 280 27.38 -22.82 -9.45
C VAL A 280 26.27 -22.57 -8.43
N ALA A 281 26.61 -22.80 -7.17
CA ALA A 281 25.75 -22.54 -6.02
C ALA A 281 25.26 -21.08 -6.04
N ALA A 282 23.95 -20.89 -6.01
CA ALA A 282 23.33 -19.58 -5.84
C ALA A 282 23.61 -19.07 -4.42
N GLN A 283 24.65 -18.24 -4.28
CA GLN A 283 24.75 -17.32 -3.17
C GLN A 283 23.65 -16.28 -3.35
N SER A 284 22.59 -16.37 -2.54
CA SER A 284 21.54 -15.36 -2.44
C SER A 284 22.17 -14.08 -1.87
N SER A 285 22.57 -13.19 -2.78
CA SER A 285 22.98 -11.84 -2.43
C SER A 285 21.70 -11.02 -2.32
N ALA A 286 21.21 -10.82 -1.10
CA ALA A 286 20.12 -9.90 -0.82
C ALA A 286 20.52 -8.49 -1.28
N ASP A 287 19.68 -7.86 -2.09
CA ASP A 287 19.89 -6.53 -2.63
C ASP A 287 19.82 -5.48 -1.49
N PRO A 288 20.88 -4.67 -1.24
CA PRO A 288 20.92 -3.71 -0.13
C PRO A 288 19.83 -2.63 -0.21
N ALA A 289 19.17 -2.44 -1.36
CA ALA A 289 18.05 -1.51 -1.48
C ALA A 289 16.82 -1.93 -0.65
N LEU A 290 16.58 -3.23 -0.49
CA LEU A 290 15.45 -3.78 0.28
C LEU A 290 15.68 -3.73 1.81
N ALA A 291 16.93 -3.58 2.24
CA ALA A 291 17.29 -3.47 3.65
C ALA A 291 17.07 -2.04 4.22
N THR A 292 16.91 -1.03 3.35
CA THR A 292 17.05 0.38 3.74
C THR A 292 15.71 1.11 3.95
N ARG A 293 14.55 0.51 3.66
CA ARG A 293 13.25 1.06 4.10
C ARG A 293 12.84 0.47 5.44
N THR A 294 13.74 0.61 6.41
CA THR A 294 13.46 0.38 7.81
C THR A 294 12.40 1.40 8.22
N ILE A 295 11.33 0.94 8.86
CA ILE A 295 10.46 1.83 9.62
C ILE A 295 11.39 2.61 10.56
N ASP A 296 11.48 3.93 10.39
CA ASP A 296 12.01 4.80 11.43
C ASP A 296 10.96 4.75 12.55
N ILE A 297 11.09 3.75 13.42
CA ILE A 297 10.27 3.62 14.62
C ILE A 297 10.68 4.84 15.43
N PRO A 298 9.80 5.86 15.59
CA PRO A 298 10.17 7.02 16.39
C PRO A 298 10.62 6.48 17.74
N HIS A 299 11.90 6.68 18.05
CA HIS A 299 12.42 6.39 19.36
C HIS A 299 11.56 7.18 20.34
N ARG A 300 10.60 6.50 20.97
CA ARG A 300 9.83 7.10 22.06
C ARG A 300 10.86 7.59 23.04
N GLN A 301 10.90 8.91 23.21
CA GLN A 301 11.44 9.52 24.41
C GLN A 301 10.82 8.74 25.57
N HIS A 302 11.67 8.03 26.31
CA HIS A 302 11.27 7.30 27.49
C HIS A 302 10.50 8.27 28.38
N THR A 303 9.17 8.13 28.48
CA THR A 303 8.44 8.74 29.58
C THR A 303 9.06 8.14 30.83
N PRO A 304 9.74 8.95 31.66
CA PRO A 304 10.46 8.41 32.80
C PRO A 304 9.49 7.62 33.66
N VAL A 305 9.92 6.47 34.16
CA VAL A 305 9.09 5.56 34.97
C VAL A 305 8.45 6.26 36.19
N TRP A 306 9.00 7.41 36.60
CA TRP A 306 8.45 8.26 37.66
C TRP A 306 7.21 9.09 37.29
N VAL A 307 6.90 9.27 35.99
CA VAL A 307 5.75 10.08 35.55
C VAL A 307 4.42 9.41 35.91
N ILE A 308 4.35 8.07 35.84
CA ILE A 308 3.15 7.31 36.20
C ILE A 308 2.82 7.44 37.70
N PRO A 309 3.75 7.21 38.65
CA PRO A 309 3.46 7.44 40.07
C PRO A 309 3.21 8.92 40.38
N ALA A 310 3.84 9.87 39.68
CA ALA A 310 3.57 11.29 39.86
C ALA A 310 2.12 11.67 39.45
N LEU A 311 1.63 11.15 38.33
CA LEU A 311 0.24 11.39 37.89
C LEU A 311 -0.79 10.74 38.82
N VAL A 312 -0.50 9.53 39.34
CA VAL A 312 -1.35 8.87 40.34
C VAL A 312 -1.39 9.69 41.64
N LEU A 313 -0.26 10.20 42.11
CA LEU A 313 -0.21 11.06 43.29
C LEU A 313 -1.03 12.35 43.08
N LEU A 314 -0.92 12.95 41.89
CA LEU A 314 -1.65 14.18 41.54
C LEU A 314 -3.17 13.95 41.49
N ALA A 315 -3.60 12.80 40.98
CA ALA A 315 -5.01 12.40 40.98
C ALA A 315 -5.54 12.16 42.41
N VAL A 316 -4.74 11.55 43.30
CA VAL A 316 -5.12 11.35 44.71
C VAL A 316 -5.22 12.68 45.45
N ILE A 317 -4.30 13.62 45.20
CA ILE A 317 -4.37 14.98 45.78
C ILE A 317 -5.63 15.70 45.28
N ALA A 318 -5.93 15.63 43.99
CA ALA A 318 -7.13 16.25 43.42
C ALA A 318 -8.43 15.68 44.02
N ALA A 319 -8.51 14.36 44.22
CA ALA A 319 -9.64 13.72 44.86
C ALA A 319 -9.79 14.14 46.33
N ALA A 320 -8.68 14.24 47.08
CA ALA A 320 -8.70 14.69 48.48
C ALA A 320 -9.16 16.14 48.63
N VAL A 321 -8.79 17.02 47.69
CA VAL A 321 -9.26 18.42 47.66
C VAL A 321 -10.77 18.49 47.38
N PHE A 322 -11.28 17.67 46.46
CA PHE A 322 -12.70 17.60 46.16
C PHE A 322 -13.55 17.12 47.35
N VAL A 323 -13.09 16.08 48.06
CA VAL A 323 -13.79 15.56 49.25
C VAL A 323 -13.77 16.57 50.41
N LYS A 324 -12.67 17.33 50.58
CA LYS A 324 -12.63 18.40 51.59
C LYS A 324 -13.50 19.61 51.23
N ALA A 325 -13.71 19.89 49.94
CA ALA A 325 -14.61 20.96 49.51
C ALA A 325 -16.07 20.66 49.85
N GLU A 326 -16.51 19.39 49.79
CA GLU A 326 -17.86 18.98 50.21
C GLU A 326 -18.09 19.10 51.73
N ALA A 327 -17.03 18.93 52.55
CA ALA A 327 -17.13 19.06 54.00
C ALA A 327 -17.31 20.50 54.50
N LEU A 328 -17.09 21.50 53.64
CA LEU A 328 -17.16 22.93 53.99
C LEU A 328 -18.46 23.61 53.55
N VAL A 329 -19.37 22.90 52.87
CA VAL A 329 -20.69 23.44 52.48
C VAL A 329 -21.73 23.08 53.56
N PRO A 330 -22.22 24.04 54.35
CA PRO A 330 -23.20 23.75 55.38
C PRO A 330 -24.55 23.42 54.73
N ARG A 331 -25.05 22.20 54.99
CA ARG A 331 -26.42 21.78 54.61
C ARG A 331 -27.45 22.72 55.24
N LYS A 332 -28.11 23.55 54.43
CA LYS A 332 -29.35 24.22 54.84
C LYS A 332 -30.44 23.16 55.03
N ARG A 333 -30.88 22.98 56.27
CA ARG A 333 -32.08 22.21 56.62
C ARG A 333 -33.31 22.89 56.03
N GLN A 334 -34.14 22.12 55.33
CA GLN A 334 -35.58 22.35 55.24
C GLN A 334 -36.27 21.44 56.26
#